data_AF-A0A9E2UEB9-F1
#
_entry.id   AF-A0A9E2UEB9-F1
#
_cell.length_a   1.000
_cell.length_b   1.000
_cell.length_c   1.000
_cell.angle_alpha   90.00
_cell.angle_beta   90.00
_cell.angle_gamma   90.00
#
_symmetry.space_group_name_H-M   'P 1'
#
loop_
_entity.id
_entity.type
_entity.pdbx_description
1 polymer ?
#
loop_
_entity_poly.entity_id
_entity_poly.type
_entity_poly.pdbx_seq_one_letter_code
_entity_poly.pdbx_strand_id
1 'polypeptide(L)'
;ERSSAHIDAVQRLRRMIRDRTKAATCVGFGPRFQHSTGQAYKGGPNSGVFLQITCDDAEDLPVPGQSYTFGIVKEAQARGDFEVLAERGRRALRAHISGDLDKGLETLSRAVEQALR
;
A
#
# COMPACT_ATOMS: atom_id res chain seq x y z
N GLU A 1 -4.73 -8.70 -3.16
CA GLU A 1 -6.20 -8.73 -2.94
C GLU A 1 -6.59 -8.68 -1.46
N ARG A 2 -7.87 -8.48 -1.11
CA ARG A 2 -8.30 -8.43 0.29
C ARG A 2 -8.81 -9.80 0.75
N SER A 3 -8.01 -10.51 1.53
CA SER A 3 -8.38 -11.76 2.21
C SER A 3 -8.01 -11.66 3.70
N SER A 4 -8.49 -12.61 4.52
CA SER A 4 -8.07 -12.73 5.92
C SER A 4 -6.55 -12.91 6.02
N ALA A 5 -5.97 -13.79 5.21
CA ALA A 5 -4.53 -14.02 5.17
C ALA A 5 -3.72 -12.75 4.84
N HIS A 6 -4.12 -11.99 3.82
CA HIS A 6 -3.42 -10.75 3.46
C HIS A 6 -3.60 -9.67 4.53
N ILE A 7 -4.76 -9.60 5.20
CA ILE A 7 -4.98 -8.70 6.34
C ILE A 7 -3.99 -9.05 7.47
N ASP A 8 -3.87 -10.33 7.81
CA ASP A 8 -2.96 -10.79 8.86
C ASP A 8 -1.50 -10.51 8.52
N ALA A 9 -1.10 -10.71 7.25
CA ALA A 9 0.24 -10.41 6.76
C ALA A 9 0.59 -8.92 6.93
N VAL A 10 -0.27 -8.01 6.44
CA VAL A 10 0.00 -6.56 6.56
C VAL A 10 -0.11 -6.06 8.00
N GLN A 11 -0.96 -6.68 8.84
CA GLN A 11 -1.03 -6.38 10.27
C GLN A 11 0.22 -6.85 11.03
N ARG A 12 0.79 -8.00 10.65
CA ARG A 12 2.07 -8.47 11.19
C ARG A 12 3.20 -7.50 10.85
N LEU A 13 3.31 -7.10 9.58
CA LEU A 13 4.24 -6.07 9.12
C LEU A 13 4.09 -4.78 9.94
N ARG A 14 2.86 -4.28 10.10
CA ARG A 14 2.57 -3.09 10.91
C ARG A 14 3.06 -3.22 12.35
N ARG A 15 2.72 -4.32 13.03
CA ARG A 15 3.14 -4.57 14.42
C ARG A 15 4.66 -4.63 14.56
N MET A 16 5.34 -5.29 13.63
CA MET A 16 6.80 -5.37 13.62
C MET A 16 7.45 -3.98 13.53
N ILE A 17 6.98 -3.12 12.61
CA ILE A 17 7.45 -1.74 12.49
C ILE A 17 7.18 -0.96 13.78
N ARG A 18 5.97 -1.05 14.34
CA ARG A 18 5.60 -0.41 15.61
C ARG A 18 6.53 -0.84 16.74
N ASP A 19 6.76 -2.14 16.88
CA ASP A 19 7.47 -2.69 18.03
C ASP A 19 8.95 -2.31 18.02
N ARG A 20 9.56 -2.17 16.83
CA ARG A 20 10.95 -1.72 16.67
C ARG A 20 11.12 -0.21 16.69
N THR A 21 10.28 0.54 16.00
CA THR A 21 10.44 2.01 15.87
C THR A 21 9.73 2.79 16.96
N LYS A 22 8.81 2.16 17.69
CA LYS A 22 7.85 2.80 18.61
C LYS A 22 6.98 3.88 17.98
N ALA A 23 6.97 4.00 16.66
CA ALA A 23 6.14 4.94 15.94
C ALA A 23 4.66 4.52 15.98
N ALA A 24 3.76 5.50 15.91
CA ALA A 24 2.35 5.26 15.67
C ALA A 24 2.17 4.73 14.23
N THR A 25 1.64 3.51 14.09
CA THR A 25 1.47 2.85 12.80
C THR A 25 0.01 2.51 12.52
N CYS A 26 -0.42 2.71 11.29
CA CYS A 26 -1.72 2.29 10.76
C CYS A 26 -1.53 1.55 9.43
N VAL A 27 -2.51 0.73 9.06
CA VAL A 27 -2.53 0.03 7.77
C VAL A 27 -3.98 -0.07 7.29
N GLY A 28 -4.19 0.05 5.98
CA GLY A 28 -5.51 -0.01 5.38
C GLY A 28 -5.44 -0.39 3.91
N PHE A 29 -6.53 -0.95 3.40
CA PHE A 29 -6.65 -1.30 1.98
C PHE A 29 -7.24 -0.13 1.20
N GLY A 30 -6.64 0.18 0.06
CA GLY A 30 -7.16 1.17 -0.88
C GLY A 30 -8.42 0.68 -1.61
N PRO A 31 -9.18 1.60 -2.24
CA PRO A 31 -8.97 3.06 -2.28
C PRO A 31 -9.58 3.79 -1.06
N ARG A 32 -10.30 3.10 -0.16
CA ARG A 32 -11.16 3.74 0.86
C ARG A 32 -10.46 4.68 1.83
N PHE A 33 -9.16 4.51 2.08
CA PHE A 33 -8.41 5.40 2.98
C PHE A 33 -8.23 6.83 2.41
N GLN A 34 -8.50 7.04 1.12
CA GLN A 34 -8.39 8.33 0.45
C GLN A 34 -9.37 9.38 1.00
N HIS A 35 -10.54 8.96 1.51
CA HIS A 35 -11.63 9.87 1.86
C HIS A 35 -11.68 10.31 3.33
N SER A 36 -10.84 9.75 4.22
CA SER A 36 -10.79 10.17 5.63
C SER A 36 -9.36 10.52 6.06
N THR A 37 -8.47 9.55 6.15
CA THR A 37 -7.10 9.73 6.60
C THR A 37 -6.17 10.29 5.51
N GLY A 38 -6.56 10.17 4.23
CA GLY A 38 -5.79 10.66 3.10
C GLY A 38 -5.46 12.16 3.18
N GLN A 39 -6.37 12.98 3.72
CA GLN A 39 -6.12 14.41 3.91
C GLN A 39 -5.08 14.70 5.00
N ALA A 40 -5.06 13.92 6.08
CA ALA A 40 -4.01 14.04 7.10
C ALA A 40 -2.63 13.66 6.52
N TYR A 41 -2.58 12.63 5.69
CA TYR A 41 -1.33 12.15 5.07
C TYR A 41 -0.78 13.11 4.00
N LYS A 42 -1.68 13.71 3.22
CA LYS A 42 -1.31 14.63 2.14
C LYS A 42 -1.13 16.07 2.64
N GLY A 43 -2.00 16.55 3.53
CA GLY A 43 -2.09 17.96 3.96
C GLY A 43 -1.52 18.26 5.35
N GLY A 44 -1.26 17.26 6.19
CA GLY A 44 -0.71 17.46 7.53
C GLY A 44 0.81 17.71 7.56
N PRO A 45 1.43 17.79 8.75
CA PRO A 45 2.88 17.96 8.90
C PRO A 45 3.69 16.91 8.13
N ASN A 46 4.90 17.25 7.66
CA ASN A 46 5.78 16.31 6.93
C ASN A 46 6.55 15.33 7.83
N SER A 47 5.81 14.67 8.72
CA SER A 47 6.32 13.69 9.68
C SER A 47 5.96 12.25 9.34
N GLY A 48 5.09 12.02 8.35
CA GLY A 48 4.71 10.68 7.89
C GLY A 48 5.84 9.94 7.15
N VAL A 49 5.76 8.61 7.18
CA VAL A 49 6.52 7.68 6.33
C VAL A 49 5.51 6.69 5.75
N PHE A 50 5.52 6.52 4.44
CA PHE A 50 4.48 5.80 3.71
C PHE A 50 5.06 4.61 2.94
N LEU A 51 4.47 3.43 3.11
CA LEU A 51 4.73 2.26 2.28
C LEU A 51 3.43 1.90 1.56
N GLN A 52 3.39 2.09 0.25
CA GLN A 52 2.29 1.66 -0.60
C GLN A 52 2.62 0.28 -1.16
N ILE A 53 1.74 -0.69 -0.91
CA ILE A 53 1.88 -2.06 -1.45
C ILE A 53 0.81 -2.23 -2.52
N THR A 54 1.24 -2.60 -3.72
CA THR A 54 0.37 -2.93 -4.85
C THR A 54 0.72 -4.34 -5.34
N CYS A 55 -0.18 -4.97 -6.08
CA CYS A 55 0.08 -6.27 -6.69
C CYS A 55 -0.59 -6.35 -8.06
N ASP A 56 -0.21 -7.34 -8.85
CA ASP A 56 -0.96 -7.73 -10.04
C ASP A 56 -2.41 -8.07 -9.67
N ASP A 57 -3.31 -7.84 -10.61
CA ASP A 57 -4.71 -8.23 -10.51
C ASP A 57 -4.88 -9.66 -11.02
N ALA A 58 -5.27 -10.58 -10.13
CA ALA A 58 -5.43 -12.00 -10.48
C ALA A 58 -6.57 -12.22 -11.48
N GLU A 59 -7.63 -11.42 -11.37
CA GLU A 59 -8.73 -11.34 -12.32
C GLU A 59 -8.93 -9.88 -12.75
N ASP A 60 -8.63 -9.58 -14.02
CA ASP A 60 -8.81 -8.24 -14.57
C ASP A 60 -10.12 -8.14 -15.36
N LEU A 61 -11.13 -7.53 -14.76
CA LEU A 61 -12.48 -7.43 -15.32
C LEU A 61 -12.62 -6.20 -16.22
N PRO A 62 -13.26 -6.32 -17.40
CA PRO A 62 -13.56 -5.16 -18.23
C PRO A 62 -14.58 -4.23 -17.55
N VAL A 63 -14.42 -2.92 -17.72
CA VAL A 63 -15.42 -1.96 -17.29
C VAL A 63 -16.51 -1.86 -18.38
N PRO A 64 -17.79 -2.08 -18.07
CA PRO A 64 -18.85 -2.05 -19.07
C PRO A 64 -18.88 -0.74 -19.87
N GLY A 65 -18.83 -0.86 -21.20
CA GLY A 65 -18.88 0.29 -22.12
C GLY A 65 -17.61 1.14 -22.19
N GLN A 66 -16.49 0.67 -21.63
CA GLN A 66 -15.21 1.39 -21.65
C GLN A 66 -14.12 0.54 -22.31
N SER A 67 -13.05 1.20 -22.78
CA SER A 67 -11.89 0.54 -23.39
C SER A 67 -10.86 0.02 -22.37
N TYR A 68 -11.11 0.21 -21.08
CA TYR A 68 -10.19 -0.15 -19.99
C TYR A 68 -10.85 -1.13 -19.00
N THR A 69 -10.01 -1.71 -18.15
CA THR A 69 -10.38 -2.71 -17.15
C THR A 69 -10.35 -2.14 -15.73
N PHE A 70 -10.94 -2.84 -14.78
CA PHE A 70 -10.90 -2.44 -13.37
C PHE A 70 -9.48 -2.48 -12.79
N GLY A 71 -8.60 -3.36 -13.28
CA GLY A 71 -7.19 -3.38 -12.90
C GLY A 71 -6.47 -2.11 -13.32
N ILE A 72 -6.70 -1.63 -14.55
CA ILE A 72 -6.19 -0.33 -15.02
C ILE A 72 -6.67 0.81 -14.10
N VAL A 73 -7.94 0.81 -13.70
CA VAL A 73 -8.48 1.83 -12.78
C VAL A 73 -7.81 1.76 -11.42
N LYS A 74 -7.64 0.56 -10.85
CA LYS A 74 -6.97 0.36 -9.55
C LYS A 74 -5.52 0.81 -9.59
N GLU A 75 -4.80 0.47 -10.65
CA GLU A 75 -3.41 0.86 -10.83
C GLU A 75 -3.27 2.38 -10.98
N ALA A 76 -4.12 3.00 -11.81
CA ALA A 76 -4.14 4.45 -11.99
C ALA A 76 -4.43 5.18 -10.68
N GLN A 77 -5.40 4.70 -9.90
CA GLN A 77 -5.71 5.26 -8.58
C GLN A 77 -4.54 5.12 -7.60
N ALA A 78 -3.93 3.95 -7.50
CA ALA A 78 -2.78 3.73 -6.62
C ALA A 78 -1.59 4.60 -7.02
N ARG A 79 -1.33 4.74 -8.32
CA ARG A 79 -0.26 5.58 -8.86
C ARG A 79 -0.50 7.06 -8.55
N GLY A 80 -1.68 7.60 -8.87
CA GLY A 80 -2.00 9.00 -8.57
C GLY A 80 -1.94 9.33 -7.08
N ASP A 81 -2.31 8.38 -6.21
CA ASP A 81 -2.13 8.54 -4.77
C ASP A 81 -0.67 8.68 -4.35
N PHE A 82 0.20 7.87 -4.94
CA PHE A 82 1.63 7.90 -4.66
C PHE A 82 2.27 9.17 -5.20
N GLU A 83 1.91 9.59 -6.41
CA GLU A 83 2.38 10.83 -7.04
C GLU A 83 2.09 12.05 -6.15
N VAL A 84 0.87 12.16 -5.61
CA VAL A 84 0.53 13.26 -4.70
C VAL A 84 1.39 13.26 -3.42
N LEU A 85 1.79 12.09 -2.91
CA LEU A 85 2.72 12.02 -1.79
C LEU A 85 4.12 12.47 -2.21
N ALA A 86 4.60 12.03 -3.37
CA ALA A 86 5.90 12.39 -3.91
C ALA A 86 6.01 13.89 -4.20
N GLU A 87 5.03 14.49 -4.88
CA GLU A 87 4.97 15.92 -5.20
C GLU A 87 4.96 16.80 -3.95
N ARG A 88 4.37 16.31 -2.85
CA ARG A 88 4.36 17.00 -1.55
C ARG A 88 5.62 16.74 -0.71
N GLY A 89 6.65 16.12 -1.30
CA GLY A 89 7.92 15.84 -0.62
C GLY A 89 7.78 14.86 0.55
N ARG A 90 6.78 13.96 0.51
CA ARG A 90 6.59 12.96 1.56
C ARG A 90 7.60 11.82 1.39
N ARG A 91 8.03 11.25 2.52
CA ARG A 91 8.84 10.02 2.53
C ARG A 91 7.92 8.84 2.19
N ALA A 92 7.87 8.47 0.91
CA ALA A 92 7.01 7.41 0.41
C ALA A 92 7.81 6.40 -0.42
N LEU A 93 7.50 5.13 -0.24
CA LEU A 93 8.00 4.02 -1.06
C LEU A 93 6.80 3.23 -1.60
N ARG A 94 6.83 2.89 -2.89
CA ARG A 94 5.88 1.95 -3.50
C ARG A 94 6.59 0.62 -3.73
N ALA A 95 6.01 -0.46 -3.22
CA ALA A 95 6.38 -1.83 -3.51
C ALA A 95 5.27 -2.46 -4.36
N HIS A 96 5.62 -2.93 -5.56
CA HIS A 96 4.71 -3.67 -6.42
C HIS A 96 5.11 -5.14 -6.42
N ILE A 97 4.15 -6.02 -6.08
CA ILE A 97 4.34 -7.46 -6.04
C ILE A 97 3.77 -8.05 -7.33
N SER A 98 4.65 -8.55 -8.19
CA SER A 98 4.24 -9.30 -9.38
C SER A 98 4.18 -10.80 -9.11
N GLY A 99 3.26 -11.49 -9.78
CA GLY A 99 3.06 -12.92 -9.66
C GLY A 99 2.44 -13.36 -8.32
N ASP A 100 3.09 -14.28 -7.62
CA ASP A 100 2.58 -14.91 -6.41
C ASP A 100 2.56 -13.92 -5.23
N LEU A 101 1.36 -13.44 -4.90
CA LEU A 101 1.15 -12.42 -3.87
C LEU A 101 1.62 -12.88 -2.48
N ASP A 102 1.39 -14.13 -2.12
CA ASP A 102 1.76 -14.65 -0.79
C ASP A 102 3.28 -14.67 -0.64
N LYS A 103 3.99 -15.22 -1.63
CA LYS A 103 5.48 -15.20 -1.64
C LYS A 103 6.05 -13.78 -1.69
N GLY A 104 5.38 -12.88 -2.40
CA GLY A 104 5.75 -11.47 -2.44
C GLY A 104 5.61 -10.79 -1.08
N LEU A 105 4.51 -11.04 -0.36
CA LEU A 105 4.29 -10.52 0.99
C LEU A 105 5.29 -11.09 1.99
N GLU A 106 5.64 -12.38 1.89
CA GLU A 106 6.70 -12.99 2.70
C GLU A 106 8.06 -12.34 2.43
N THR A 107 8.38 -12.10 1.17
CA THR A 107 9.63 -11.44 0.77
C THR A 107 9.69 -10.01 1.29
N LEU A 108 8.60 -9.25 1.15
CA LEU A 108 8.49 -7.92 1.72
C LEU A 108 8.63 -7.94 3.25
N SER A 109 8.00 -8.91 3.92
CA SER A 109 8.08 -9.04 5.38
C SER A 109 9.52 -9.30 5.84
N ARG A 110 10.28 -10.16 5.13
CA ARG A 110 11.70 -10.38 5.41
C ARG A 110 12.55 -9.14 5.18
N ALA A 111 12.31 -8.42 4.08
CA ALA A 111 13.05 -7.19 3.77
C ALA A 111 12.84 -6.12 4.86
N VAL A 112 11.59 -5.95 5.32
CA VAL A 112 11.29 -5.02 6.42
C VAL A 112 11.92 -5.48 7.73
N GLU A 113 11.89 -6.78 8.04
CA GLU A 113 12.57 -7.30 9.24
C GLU A 113 14.07 -6.99 9.21
N GLN A 114 14.75 -7.21 8.08
CA GLN A 114 16.16 -6.91 7.92
C GLN A 114 16.45 -5.41 8.05
N ALA A 115 15.61 -4.55 7.49
CA ALA A 115 15.76 -3.09 7.58
C ALA A 115 15.50 -2.52 8.98
N LEU A 116 14.85 -3.28 9.86
CA LEU A 116 14.55 -2.90 11.24
C LEU A 116 15.52 -3.49 12.28
N ARG A 117 16.52 -4.25 11.83
CA ARG A 117 17.64 -4.72 12.68
C ARG A 117 18.62 -3.59 12.90
#